data_AF-A0A484WS06-F1
#
_entry.id   AF-A0A484WS06-F1
#
_cell.length_a   1.000
_cell.length_b   1.000
_cell.length_c   1.000
_cell.angle_alpha   90.00
_cell.angle_beta   90.00
_cell.angle_gamma   90.00
#
_symmetry.space_group_name_H-M   'P 1'
#
loop_
_entity.id
_entity.type
_entity.pdbx_description
1 polymer ?
#
loop_
_entity_poly.entity_id
_entity_poly.type
_entity_poly.pdbx_seq_one_letter_code
_entity_poly.pdbx_strand_id
1 'polypeptide(L)' 'MHIDLDYVYDENHQQMDRNIDVLIQRVKDMQISTVYLQAFADPDGDGLVKEVWFPNRLLPMKADILVGLPGNYVPAQV' A
#
# COMPACT_ATOMS: atom_id res chain seq x y z
N MET A 1 -12.67 4.90 2.44
CA MET A 1 -12.44 3.91 1.36
C MET A 1 -11.54 2.82 1.92
N HIS A 2 -11.81 1.54 1.60
CA HIS A 2 -10.95 0.42 1.97
C HIS A 2 -10.02 0.10 0.80
N ILE A 3 -8.72 0.06 1.04
CA ILE A 3 -7.70 -0.22 0.04
C ILE A 3 -6.85 -1.38 0.52
N ASP A 4 -6.73 -2.37 -0.35
CA ASP A 4 -5.84 -3.51 -0.17
C ASP A 4 -4.48 -3.20 -0.82
N LEU A 5 -3.41 -3.36 -0.05
CA LEU A 5 -2.05 -3.16 -0.51
C LEU A 5 -1.57 -4.27 -1.46
N ASP A 6 -2.22 -5.43 -1.48
CA ASP A 6 -1.97 -6.47 -2.47
C ASP A 6 -2.19 -5.95 -3.91
N TYR A 7 -3.07 -4.95 -4.12
CA TYR A 7 -3.27 -4.31 -5.43
C TYR A 7 -2.21 -3.25 -5.79
N VAL A 8 -1.46 -2.77 -4.81
CA VAL A 8 -0.46 -1.70 -5.01
C VAL A 8 0.93 -2.29 -5.19
N TYR A 9 1.18 -3.41 -4.50
CA TYR A 9 2.46 -4.11 -4.52
C TYR A 9 2.86 -4.58 -5.93
N ASP A 10 4.11 -4.34 -6.27
CA ASP A 10 4.79 -4.87 -7.44
C ASP A 10 6.24 -5.17 -7.05
N GLU A 11 6.82 -6.27 -7.56
CA GLU A 11 8.23 -6.60 -7.30
C GLU A 11 9.18 -5.52 -7.87
N ASN A 12 8.75 -4.81 -8.92
CA ASN A 12 9.44 -3.64 -9.45
C ASN A 12 9.03 -2.39 -8.66
N HIS A 13 9.96 -1.86 -7.87
CA HIS A 13 9.75 -0.67 -7.05
C HIS A 13 9.23 0.54 -7.85
N GLN A 14 9.70 0.76 -9.08
CA GLN A 14 9.22 1.87 -9.90
C GLN A 14 7.76 1.69 -10.35
N GLN A 15 7.32 0.45 -10.51
CA GLN A 15 5.92 0.15 -10.82
C GLN A 15 5.05 0.32 -9.58
N MET A 16 5.54 -0.12 -8.42
CA MET A 16 4.89 0.10 -7.13
C MET A 16 4.69 1.60 -6.86
N ASP A 17 5.72 2.44 -7.08
CA ASP A 17 5.61 3.90 -6.94
C ASP A 17 4.52 4.49 -7.85
N ARG A 18 4.46 4.06 -9.11
CA ARG A 18 3.39 4.47 -10.04
C ARG A 18 2.00 4.02 -9.58
N ASN A 19 1.88 2.83 -9.00
CA ASN A 19 0.61 2.34 -8.46
C ASN A 19 0.15 3.21 -7.27
N ILE A 20 1.10 3.62 -6.41
CA ILE A 20 0.86 4.54 -5.29
C ILE A 20 0.42 5.92 -5.81
N ASP A 21 1.10 6.49 -6.82
CA ASP A 21 0.71 7.76 -7.45
C ASP A 21 -0.75 7.75 -7.92
N VAL A 22 -1.14 6.70 -8.66
CA VAL A 22 -2.50 6.54 -9.19
C VAL A 22 -3.52 6.43 -8.06
N LEU A 23 -3.19 5.69 -7.00
CA LEU A 23 -4.06 5.53 -5.83
C LEU A 23 -4.30 6.87 -5.12
N ILE A 24 -3.23 7.63 -4.90
CA ILE A 24 -3.29 8.94 -4.24
C ILE A 24 -4.13 9.91 -5.07
N GLN A 25 -3.90 9.96 -6.38
CA GLN A 25 -4.67 10.81 -7.29
C GLN A 25 -6.16 10.44 -7.25
N ARG A 26 -6.50 9.16 -7.24
CA ARG A 26 -7.89 8.70 -7.10
C ARG A 26 -8.54 9.12 -5.78
N VAL A 27 -7.83 9.00 -4.66
CA VAL A 27 -8.32 9.43 -3.33
C VAL A 27 -8.60 10.93 -3.33
N LYS A 28 -7.73 11.72 -3.95
CA LYS A 28 -7.86 13.17 -4.10
C LYS A 28 -9.07 13.53 -4.97
N ASP A 29 -9.21 12.92 -6.15
CA ASP A 29 -10.29 13.21 -7.10
C ASP A 29 -11.67 12.86 -6.52
N MET A 30 -11.74 11.81 -5.70
CA MET A 30 -12.95 11.41 -5.00
C MET A 30 -13.22 12.20 -3.71
N GLN A 31 -12.34 13.13 -3.35
CA GLN A 31 -12.41 13.94 -2.11
C GLN A 31 -12.63 13.09 -0.84
N ILE A 32 -11.99 11.92 -0.78
CA ILE A 32 -12.14 11.00 0.35
C ILE A 32 -11.36 11.55 1.55
N SER A 33 -12.03 11.65 2.70
CA SER A 33 -11.42 12.12 3.95
C SER A 33 -10.69 11.04 4.74
N THR A 34 -11.03 9.76 4.53
CA THR A 34 -10.48 8.64 5.32
C THR A 34 -10.28 7.40 4.47
N VAL A 35 -9.07 6.86 4.53
CA VAL A 35 -8.66 5.59 3.92
C VAL A 35 -8.36 4.60 5.03
N TYR A 36 -8.93 3.40 4.93
CA TYR A 36 -8.53 2.23 5.70
C TYR A 36 -7.61 1.39 4.82
N LEU A 37 -6.37 1.20 5.25
CA LEU A 37 -5.31 0.53 4.50
C LEU A 37 -5.03 -0.85 5.12
N GLN A 38 -5.09 -1.90 4.31
CA GLN A 38 -4.78 -3.26 4.76
C GLN A 38 -3.28 -3.42 5.04
N ALA A 39 -2.92 -3.80 6.26
CA ALA A 39 -1.52 -3.85 6.72
C ALA A 39 -0.87 -5.25 6.59
N PHE A 40 -1.62 -6.23 6.09
CA PHE A 40 -1.20 -7.62 5.96
C PHE A 40 -1.41 -8.11 4.52
N ALA A 41 -0.62 -9.09 4.09
CA ALA A 41 -0.78 -9.71 2.78
C ALA A 41 -1.72 -10.91 2.89
N ASP A 42 -2.74 -10.96 2.04
CA ASP A 42 -3.62 -12.13 1.86
C ASP A 42 -3.98 -12.29 0.36
N PRO A 43 -2.98 -12.57 -0.50
CA PRO A 43 -3.19 -12.62 -1.96
C PRO A 43 -4.13 -13.77 -2.39
N ASP A 44 -4.24 -14.81 -1.55
CA ASP A 44 -5.08 -15.99 -1.81
C ASP A 44 -6.50 -15.83 -1.25
N GLY A 45 -6.75 -14.82 -0.40
CA GLY A 45 -8.03 -14.57 0.25
C GLY A 45 -8.46 -15.70 1.21
N ASP A 46 -7.51 -16.43 1.78
CA ASP A 46 -7.77 -17.58 2.66
C ASP A 46 -8.04 -17.15 4.11
N GLY A 47 -7.88 -15.86 4.42
CA GLY A 47 -8.06 -15.28 5.75
C GLY A 47 -6.95 -15.64 6.73
N LEU A 48 -5.88 -16.31 6.29
CA LEU A 48 -4.71 -16.66 7.09
C LEU A 48 -3.52 -15.77 6.73
N VAL A 49 -3.27 -14.79 7.60
CA VAL A 49 -2.12 -13.89 7.46
C VAL A 49 -0.80 -14.64 7.67
N LYS A 50 0.02 -14.71 6.61
CA LYS A 50 1.35 -15.34 6.63
C LYS A 50 2.48 -14.32 6.59
N GLU A 51 2.23 -13.13 6.01
CA GLU A 51 3.23 -12.08 5.81
C GLU A 51 2.60 -10.68 6.01
N VAL A 52 3.43 -9.68 6.31
CA VAL A 52 2.97 -8.29 6.54
C VAL A 52 3.77 -7.25 5.75
N TRP A 53 3.20 -6.04 5.64
CA TRP A 53 3.75 -4.92 4.88
C TRP A 53 4.58 -3.92 5.71
N PHE A 54 4.98 -4.31 6.92
CA PHE A 54 5.73 -3.47 7.85
C PHE A 54 6.71 -4.28 8.71
N PRO A 55 7.82 -3.66 9.18
CA PRO A 55 8.75 -4.32 10.08
C PRO A 55 8.09 -4.74 11.39
N ASN A 56 8.28 -6.00 11.78
CA ASN A 56 7.76 -6.55 13.02
C ASN A 56 8.67 -7.69 13.51
N ARG A 57 8.38 -8.28 14.67
CA ARG A 57 9.22 -9.33 15.30
C ARG A 57 8.70 -10.76 15.16
N LEU A 58 7.50 -10.94 14.63
CA LEU A 58 6.75 -12.20 14.71
C LEU A 58 6.52 -12.87 13.36
N LEU A 59 6.20 -12.08 12.33
CA LEU A 59 5.87 -12.55 10.99
C LEU A 59 6.89 -12.05 9.96
N PRO A 60 7.18 -12.84 8.91
CA PRO A 60 7.93 -12.37 7.76
C PRO A 60 7.34 -11.07 7.18
N MET A 61 8.23 -10.17 6.77
CA MET A 61 7.85 -8.95 6.06
C MET A 61 7.97 -9.20 4.56
N LYS A 62 6.87 -9.01 3.81
CA LYS A 62 6.83 -9.21 2.36
C LYS A 62 7.49 -8.05 1.61
N ALA A 63 7.15 -6.82 2.01
CA ALA A 63 7.84 -5.59 1.61
C ALA A 63 7.57 -4.49 2.63
N ASP A 64 8.43 -3.48 2.68
CA ASP A 64 8.26 -2.33 3.59
C ASP A 64 7.47 -1.19 2.90
N ILE A 65 6.16 -1.38 2.73
CA ILE A 65 5.28 -0.44 2.01
C ILE A 65 4.71 0.60 2.98
N LEU A 66 4.31 0.18 4.18
CA LEU A 66 3.64 1.04 5.16
C LEU A 66 4.54 2.15 5.71
N VAL A 67 5.84 1.88 5.89
CA VAL A 67 6.80 2.90 6.34
C VAL A 67 7.15 3.87 5.21
N GLY A 68 7.06 3.40 3.95
CA GLY A 68 7.37 4.16 2.75
C GLY A 68 6.32 5.18 2.33
N LEU A 69 5.12 5.20 2.92
CA LEU A 69 4.09 6.22 2.64
C LEU A 69 4.41 7.51 3.41
N PRO A 70 4.96 8.57 2.79
CA PRO A 70 5.21 9.80 3.50
C PRO A 70 3.87 10.48 3.84
N GLY A 71 3.74 10.97 5.07
CA GLY A 71 2.61 11.81 5.50
C GLY A 71 2.45 13.12 4.71
N ASN A 72 3.37 13.42 3.78
CA ASN A 72 3.33 14.51 2.81
C ASN A 72 3.82 14.01 1.45
N TYR A 73 2.98 13.26 0.74
CA TYR A 73 3.24 12.90 -0.65
C TYR A 73 3.15 14.15 -1.53
N VAL A 74 4.27 14.56 -2.14
CA VAL A 74 4.31 15.58 -3.19
C VAL A 74 4.43 14.82 -4.51
N PRO A 75 3.39 14.77 -5.37
CA PRO A 75 3.47 14.02 -6.61
C PRO A 75 4.62 14.57 -7.46
N ALA A 76 5.44 13.66 -8.00
CA ALA A 76 6.45 14.03 -8.98
C ALA A 76 5.74 14.73 -10.15
N GLN A 77 6.12 15.99 -10.38
CA GLN A 77 5.56 16.79 -11.47
C GLN A 77 5.94 16.11 -12.80
N VAL A 78 4.91 15.70 -13.53
CA VAL A 78 5.00 15.34 -14.96
C VAL A 78 4.76 16.59 -15.79
#